data_AF-A0A8H9GQ57-F1
#
_entry.id   AF-A0A8H9GQ57-F1
#
_cell.length_a   1.000
_cell.length_b   1.000
_cell.length_c   1.000
_cell.angle_alpha   90.00
_cell.angle_beta   90.00
_cell.angle_gamma   90.00
#
_symmetry.space_group_name_H-M   'P 1'
#
loop_
_entity.id
_entity.type
_entity.pdbx_description
1 polymer ?
#
loop_
_entity_poly.entity_id
_entity_poly.type
_entity_poly.pdbx_seq_one_letter_code
_entity_poly.pdbx_strand_id
1 'polypeptide(L)'
;MAPSDDGYDKFAREYEEFAEKGLQERAEQHGRLIKRRRLELGLKRPAFVAEIQKLGQDMSADYLNKLESGARHLSNASPVLRDAIRAVLGFSKEEWVEKIGLYTPDFNNPDAEWYAGRIVKFESQPSTDGRNTATAFTPNALGYQIPKQPLPPIPDPLIDAGIIYGDRPGMEGLKEYRWQRWMERMPHRRRPQTPEEWLSLYLDLRDKIDPPEPEE
;
A
#
# COMPACT_ATOMS: atom_id res chain seq x y z
N MET A 1 -6.95 5.42 -42.11
CA MET A 1 -7.50 6.72 -41.68
C MET A 1 -7.41 6.72 -40.17
N ALA A 2 -6.28 7.18 -39.60
CA ALA A 2 -6.11 7.23 -38.16
C ALA A 2 -7.00 8.36 -37.61
N PRO A 3 -7.74 8.15 -36.51
CA PRO A 3 -8.52 9.22 -35.90
C PRO A 3 -7.56 10.29 -35.37
N SER A 4 -7.88 11.57 -35.63
CA SER A 4 -7.07 12.73 -35.24
C SER A 4 -6.76 12.77 -33.74
N ASP A 5 -5.52 13.14 -33.41
CA ASP A 5 -4.96 13.36 -32.06
C ASP A 5 -5.86 14.19 -31.13
N ASP A 6 -6.64 15.15 -31.65
CA ASP A 6 -7.50 16.05 -30.87
C ASP A 6 -8.62 15.34 -30.09
N GLY A 7 -9.06 14.15 -30.54
CA GLY A 7 -10.11 13.39 -29.86
C GLY A 7 -9.61 12.75 -28.57
N TYR A 8 -8.40 12.19 -28.60
CA TYR A 8 -7.79 11.50 -27.46
C TYR A 8 -7.52 12.45 -26.30
N ASP A 9 -7.02 13.66 -26.58
CA ASP A 9 -6.76 14.68 -25.57
C ASP A 9 -8.02 15.17 -24.86
N LYS A 10 -9.14 15.28 -25.58
CA LYS A 10 -10.42 15.67 -25.00
C LYS A 10 -11.00 14.56 -24.12
N PHE A 11 -10.98 13.32 -24.60
CA PHE A 11 -11.43 12.18 -23.82
C PHE A 11 -10.56 11.93 -22.59
N ALA A 12 -9.24 12.10 -22.70
CA ALA A 12 -8.32 11.98 -21.57
C ALA A 12 -8.60 13.04 -20.50
N ARG A 13 -8.77 14.31 -20.87
CA ARG A 13 -9.11 15.39 -19.92
C ARG A 13 -10.48 15.20 -19.27
N GLU A 14 -11.49 14.80 -20.05
CA GLU A 14 -12.81 14.49 -19.48
C GLU A 14 -12.71 13.29 -18.53
N TYR A 15 -11.95 12.24 -18.87
CA TYR A 15 -11.72 11.08 -18.00
C TYR A 15 -10.97 11.43 -16.72
N GLU A 16 -9.93 12.26 -16.80
CA GLU A 16 -9.18 12.75 -15.63
C GLU A 16 -10.08 13.55 -14.71
N GLU A 17 -10.90 14.45 -15.25
CA GLU A 17 -11.85 15.25 -14.46
C GLU A 17 -12.91 14.38 -13.78
N PHE A 18 -13.44 13.36 -14.48
CA PHE A 18 -14.38 12.40 -13.88
C PHE A 18 -13.71 11.51 -12.82
N ALA A 19 -12.47 11.08 -13.04
CA ALA A 19 -11.72 10.25 -12.10
C ALA A 19 -11.32 11.03 -10.84
N GLU A 20 -10.83 12.27 -10.99
CA GLU A 20 -10.52 13.17 -9.89
C GLU A 20 -11.78 13.47 -9.05
N LYS A 21 -12.90 13.74 -9.71
CA LYS A 21 -14.18 13.95 -9.03
C LYS A 21 -14.62 12.71 -8.24
N GLY A 22 -14.52 11.52 -8.82
CA GLY A 22 -14.86 10.26 -8.13
C GLY A 22 -13.92 9.97 -6.95
N LEU A 23 -12.62 10.26 -7.09
CA LEU A 23 -11.63 10.13 -6.01
C LEU A 23 -11.91 11.12 -4.88
N GLN A 24 -12.28 12.35 -5.21
CA GLN A 24 -12.61 13.40 -4.24
C GLN A 24 -13.89 13.04 -3.47
N GLU A 25 -14.94 12.57 -4.16
CA GLU A 25 -16.17 12.12 -3.52
C GLU A 25 -15.92 10.96 -2.54
N ARG A 26 -15.06 9.99 -2.90
CA ARG A 26 -14.65 8.91 -1.99
C ARG A 26 -13.83 9.43 -0.81
N ALA A 27 -12.92 10.38 -1.03
CA ALA A 27 -12.14 11.00 0.06
C ALA A 27 -13.05 11.63 1.11
N GLU A 28 -14.07 12.36 0.66
CA GLU A 28 -15.05 12.95 1.56
C GLU A 28 -15.92 11.90 2.26
N GLN A 29 -16.34 10.84 1.57
CA GLN A 29 -17.09 9.75 2.18
C GLN A 29 -16.28 9.09 3.30
N HIS A 30 -15.02 8.76 3.05
CA HIS A 30 -14.11 8.19 4.05
C HIS A 30 -13.89 9.16 5.22
N GLY A 31 -13.64 10.45 4.92
CA GLY A 31 -13.46 11.49 5.92
C GLY A 31 -14.68 11.64 6.84
N ARG A 32 -15.89 11.62 6.27
CA ARG A 32 -17.16 11.65 7.01
C ARG A 32 -17.33 10.42 7.89
N LEU A 33 -16.98 9.22 7.40
CA LEU A 33 -17.05 7.99 8.18
C LEU A 33 -16.12 8.04 9.39
N ILE A 34 -14.85 8.39 9.18
CA ILE A 34 -13.84 8.52 10.24
C ILE A 34 -14.29 9.54 11.28
N LYS A 35 -14.73 10.73 10.83
CA LYS A 35 -15.19 11.80 11.72
C LYS A 35 -16.39 11.37 12.56
N ARG A 36 -17.39 10.74 11.94
CA ARG A 36 -18.60 10.26 12.63
C ARG A 36 -18.23 9.25 13.69
N ARG A 37 -17.49 8.21 13.31
CA ARG A 37 -17.12 7.12 14.22
C ARG A 37 -16.24 7.60 15.37
N ARG A 38 -15.27 8.49 15.11
CA ARG A 38 -14.47 9.13 16.16
C ARG A 38 -15.35 9.87 17.18
N LEU A 39 -16.34 10.61 16.71
CA LEU A 39 -17.27 11.35 17.58
C LEU A 39 -18.20 10.42 18.37
N GLU A 40 -18.66 9.31 17.78
CA GLU A 40 -19.41 8.25 18.49
C GLU A 40 -18.60 7.64 19.64
N LEU A 41 -17.29 7.48 19.46
CA LEU A 41 -16.37 7.03 20.51
C LEU A 41 -16.03 8.12 21.54
N GLY A 42 -16.56 9.33 21.41
CA GLY A 42 -16.28 10.46 22.30
C GLY A 42 -14.84 10.99 22.20
N LEU A 43 -14.08 10.56 21.20
CA LEU A 43 -12.67 10.90 21.06
C LEU A 43 -12.51 12.29 20.44
N LYS A 44 -11.82 13.21 21.13
CA LYS A 44 -11.32 14.45 20.51
C LYS A 44 -10.15 14.12 19.57
N ARG A 45 -9.88 14.97 18.58
CA ARG A 45 -8.78 14.75 17.61
C ARG A 45 -7.42 14.46 18.27
N PRO A 46 -6.98 15.21 19.31
CA PRO A 46 -5.72 14.90 19.98
C PRO A 46 -5.73 13.53 20.68
N ALA A 47 -6.86 13.13 21.25
CA ALA A 47 -7.00 11.82 21.88
C ALA A 47 -6.93 10.70 20.84
N PHE A 48 -7.59 10.86 19.70
CA PHE A 48 -7.50 9.91 18.60
C PHE A 48 -6.06 9.74 18.09
N VAL A 49 -5.34 10.85 17.90
CA VAL A 49 -3.92 10.83 17.54
C VAL A 49 -3.08 10.09 18.58
N ALA A 50 -3.33 10.32 19.87
CA ALA A 50 -2.63 9.62 20.94
C ALA A 50 -2.89 8.10 20.92
N GLU A 51 -4.11 7.65 20.60
CA GLU A 51 -4.39 6.21 20.44
C GLU A 51 -3.64 5.61 19.24
N ILE A 52 -3.54 6.33 18.11
CA ILE A 52 -2.74 5.90 16.95
C ILE A 52 -1.25 5.78 17.33
N GLN A 53 -0.74 6.72 18.14
CA GLN A 53 0.63 6.69 18.62
C GLN A 53 0.93 5.50 19.53
N LYS A 54 -0.04 5.04 20.34
CA LYS A 54 0.10 3.81 21.14
C LYS A 54 0.28 2.57 20.27
N LEU A 55 -0.24 2.59 19.05
CA LEU A 55 -0.04 1.54 18.04
C LEU A 55 1.28 1.70 17.25
N GLY A 56 2.15 2.61 17.68
CA GLY A 56 3.47 2.83 17.07
C GLY A 56 3.44 3.62 15.76
N GLN A 57 2.30 4.22 15.39
CA GLN A 57 2.16 5.04 14.19
C GLN A 57 2.07 6.52 14.55
N ASP A 58 2.69 7.38 13.74
CA ASP A 58 2.58 8.82 13.94
C ASP A 58 1.51 9.42 13.01
N MET A 59 0.69 10.30 13.57
CA MET A 59 -0.34 11.05 12.83
C MET A 59 -0.51 12.42 13.48
N SER A 60 -0.41 13.49 12.69
CA SER A 60 -0.72 14.83 13.22
C SER A 60 -2.23 15.08 13.27
N ALA A 61 -2.67 15.94 14.21
CA ALA A 61 -4.07 16.36 14.27
C ALA A 61 -4.52 17.15 13.02
N ASP A 62 -3.59 17.85 12.37
CA ASP A 62 -3.82 18.51 11.07
C ASP A 62 -4.04 17.49 9.95
N TYR A 63 -3.24 16.41 9.92
CA TYR A 63 -3.42 15.32 8.97
C TYR A 63 -4.79 14.65 9.14
N LEU A 64 -5.18 14.37 10.39
CA LEU A 64 -6.53 13.88 10.70
C LEU A 64 -7.61 14.85 10.24
N ASN A 65 -7.44 16.15 10.44
CA ASN A 65 -8.40 17.16 9.98
C ASN A 65 -8.54 17.15 8.45
N LYS A 66 -7.41 17.04 7.73
CA LYS A 66 -7.39 16.93 6.26
C LYS A 66 -8.08 15.66 5.78
N LEU A 67 -7.86 14.52 6.44
CA LEU A 67 -8.59 13.28 6.15
C LEU A 67 -10.10 13.45 6.39
N GLU A 68 -10.51 13.99 7.54
CA GLU A 68 -11.92 14.17 7.88
C GLU A 68 -12.67 15.11 6.94
N SER A 69 -11.96 16.10 6.38
CA SER A 69 -12.50 17.05 5.41
C SER A 69 -12.54 16.52 3.98
N GLY A 70 -11.90 15.39 3.69
CA GLY A 70 -11.70 14.90 2.32
C GLY A 70 -10.60 15.64 1.54
N ALA A 71 -9.91 16.62 2.14
CA ALA A 71 -8.77 17.30 1.53
C ALA A 71 -7.53 16.41 1.37
N ARG A 72 -7.47 15.28 2.07
CA ARG A 72 -6.53 14.19 1.79
C ARG A 72 -7.29 12.88 1.66
N HIS A 73 -6.89 12.09 0.66
CA HIS A 73 -7.41 10.74 0.47
C HIS A 73 -6.80 9.80 1.50
N LEU A 74 -7.63 8.90 2.04
CA LEU A 74 -7.19 7.83 2.93
C LEU A 74 -6.24 6.84 2.23
N SER A 75 -6.36 6.70 0.89
CA SER A 75 -5.41 5.96 0.06
C SER A 75 -3.99 6.56 0.06
N ASN A 76 -3.81 7.81 0.48
CA ASN A 76 -2.47 8.39 0.62
C ASN A 76 -1.82 8.06 1.97
N ALA A 77 -2.57 7.51 2.93
CA ALA A 77 -2.02 7.00 4.17
C ALA A 77 -1.35 5.64 3.91
N SER A 78 -0.27 5.34 4.64
CA SER A 78 0.40 4.05 4.56
C SER A 78 -0.55 2.92 5.02
N PRO A 79 -0.38 1.68 4.53
CA PRO A 79 -1.21 0.55 4.95
C PRO A 79 -1.22 0.33 6.47
N VAL A 80 -0.07 0.52 7.12
CA VAL A 80 0.08 0.41 8.58
C VAL A 80 -0.72 1.52 9.31
N LEU A 81 -0.69 2.75 8.78
CA LEU A 81 -1.47 3.85 9.33
C LEU A 81 -2.98 3.64 9.13
N ARG A 82 -3.40 3.09 7.99
CA ARG A 82 -4.81 2.73 7.75
C ARG A 82 -5.27 1.65 8.73
N ASP A 83 -4.45 0.64 8.98
CA ASP A 83 -4.78 -0.41 9.96
C ASP A 83 -4.84 0.15 11.39
N ALA A 84 -3.93 1.06 11.76
CA ALA A 84 -4.01 1.77 13.03
C ALA A 84 -5.31 2.60 13.14
N ILE A 85 -5.70 3.33 12.10
CA ILE A 85 -6.98 4.08 12.06
C ILE A 85 -8.16 3.13 12.24
N ARG A 86 -8.18 2.01 11.52
CA ARG A 86 -9.21 0.97 11.65
C ARG A 86 -9.31 0.46 13.07
N ALA A 87 -8.17 0.09 13.68
CA ALA A 87 -8.09 -0.45 15.02
C ALA A 87 -8.62 0.53 16.07
N VAL A 88 -8.23 1.81 16.00
CA VAL A 88 -8.71 2.86 16.92
C VAL A 88 -10.21 3.14 16.74
N LEU A 89 -10.73 3.08 15.51
CA LEU A 89 -12.15 3.24 15.23
C LEU A 89 -12.99 2.01 15.61
N GLY A 90 -12.35 0.90 15.97
CA GLY A 90 -12.97 -0.34 16.40
C GLY A 90 -13.67 -1.10 15.27
N PHE A 91 -13.26 -0.91 14.02
CA PHE A 91 -13.79 -1.66 12.89
C PHE A 91 -13.09 -3.02 12.77
N SER A 92 -13.84 -4.06 12.42
CA SER A 92 -13.24 -5.31 11.95
C SER A 92 -12.57 -5.09 10.58
N LYS A 93 -11.74 -6.02 10.13
CA LYS A 93 -11.09 -5.91 8.82
C LYS A 93 -12.11 -6.02 7.69
N GLU A 94 -13.07 -6.93 7.84
CA GLU A 94 -14.15 -7.18 6.89
C GLU A 94 -15.05 -5.93 6.81
N GLU A 95 -15.44 -5.39 7.96
CA GLU A 95 -16.25 -4.17 8.03
C GLU A 95 -15.50 -2.95 7.44
N TRP A 96 -14.19 -2.88 7.65
CA TRP A 96 -13.35 -1.85 7.08
C TRP A 96 -13.31 -1.94 5.55
N VAL A 97 -13.05 -3.11 4.99
CA VAL A 97 -13.04 -3.32 3.54
C VAL A 97 -14.42 -3.07 2.94
N GLU A 98 -15.50 -3.48 3.60
CA GLU A 98 -16.87 -3.22 3.14
C GLU A 98 -17.18 -1.72 3.09
N LYS A 99 -16.81 -0.96 4.14
CA LYS A 99 -17.16 0.47 4.26
C LYS A 99 -16.22 1.42 3.54
N ILE A 100 -14.92 1.10 3.50
CA ILE A 100 -13.86 1.98 2.97
C ILE A 100 -13.34 1.45 1.63
N GLY A 101 -13.50 0.16 1.33
CA GLY A 101 -13.00 -0.44 0.08
C GLY A 101 -11.48 -0.47 -0.03
N LEU A 102 -10.75 -0.16 1.06
CA LEU A 102 -9.29 -0.19 1.08
C LEU A 102 -8.81 -1.39 1.88
N TYR A 103 -7.89 -2.14 1.29
CA TYR A 103 -7.20 -3.23 1.94
C TYR A 103 -6.31 -2.73 3.10
N THR A 104 -6.31 -3.48 4.20
CA THR A 104 -5.40 -3.32 5.34
C THR A 104 -4.70 -4.66 5.58
N PRO A 105 -3.36 -4.73 5.51
CA PRO A 105 -2.62 -5.96 5.74
C PRO A 105 -2.85 -6.52 7.16
N ASP A 106 -2.75 -7.84 7.29
CA ASP A 106 -2.87 -8.50 8.59
C ASP A 106 -1.53 -8.52 9.35
N PHE A 107 -1.24 -7.49 10.12
CA PHE A 107 0.01 -7.42 10.89
C PHE A 107 0.07 -8.39 12.11
N ASN A 108 -0.99 -9.16 12.39
CA ASN A 108 -0.96 -10.24 13.37
C ASN A 108 -0.65 -11.61 12.76
N ASN A 109 -0.50 -11.68 11.43
CA ASN A 109 0.01 -12.87 10.76
C ASN A 109 1.55 -12.82 10.76
N PRO A 110 2.27 -13.85 11.27
CA PRO A 110 3.73 -13.92 11.16
C PRO A 110 4.25 -13.84 9.71
N ASP A 111 3.42 -14.14 8.71
CA ASP A 111 3.77 -13.96 7.29
C ASP A 111 3.70 -12.48 6.82
N ALA A 112 3.11 -11.59 7.61
CA ALA A 112 3.02 -10.15 7.31
C ALA A 112 4.25 -9.35 7.79
N GLU A 113 5.22 -10.00 8.43
CA GLU A 113 6.51 -9.42 8.84
C GLU A 113 7.27 -8.80 7.64
N TRP A 114 6.94 -9.18 6.41
CA TRP A 114 7.51 -8.63 5.19
C TRP A 114 7.06 -7.20 4.82
N TYR A 115 5.90 -6.74 5.29
CA TYR A 115 5.40 -5.38 5.04
C TYR A 115 5.66 -4.42 6.20
N ALA A 116 5.81 -4.95 7.41
CA ALA A 116 6.16 -4.19 8.60
C ALA A 116 7.69 -4.10 8.73
N GLY A 117 8.33 -3.28 7.90
CA GLY A 117 9.74 -2.94 8.04
C GLY A 117 10.08 -2.56 9.49
N ARG A 118 10.62 -3.51 10.25
CA ARG A 118 11.36 -3.38 11.51
C ARG A 118 10.76 -2.38 12.52
N ILE A 119 9.89 -2.86 13.40
CA ILE A 119 9.81 -2.35 14.77
C ILE A 119 10.32 -3.45 15.72
N VAL A 120 11.63 -3.63 15.76
CA VAL A 120 12.26 -4.12 16.99
C VAL A 120 12.59 -2.87 17.79
N LYS A 121 11.74 -2.54 18.76
CA LYS A 121 12.17 -1.72 19.89
C LYS A 121 13.32 -2.50 20.54
N PHE A 122 14.55 -2.03 20.38
CA PHE A 122 15.63 -2.41 21.28
C PHE A 122 15.27 -1.84 22.65
N GLU A 123 14.53 -2.62 23.45
CA GLU A 123 14.53 -2.43 24.89
C GLU A 123 15.94 -2.77 25.38
N SER A 124 16.74 -1.74 25.62
CA SER A 124 17.98 -1.83 26.36
C SER A 124 17.64 -2.26 27.80
N GLN A 125 17.58 -3.56 28.05
CA GLN A 125 17.66 -4.07 29.42
C GLN A 125 19.13 -4.13 29.86
N PRO A 126 19.43 -3.73 31.11
CA PRO A 126 20.79 -3.59 31.58
C PRO A 126 21.46 -4.95 31.75
N SER A 127 22.66 -5.07 31.17
CA SER A 127 23.61 -6.15 31.39
C SER A 127 23.77 -6.45 32.88
N THR A 128 23.36 -7.65 33.29
CA THR A 128 23.89 -8.31 34.49
C THR A 128 24.21 -9.77 34.13
N ASP A 129 25.49 -10.11 34.29
CA ASP A 129 26.10 -11.44 34.32
C ASP A 129 26.14 -12.33 33.05
N GLY A 130 27.26 -12.17 32.33
CA GLY A 130 28.28 -13.20 32.11
C GLY A 130 27.85 -14.65 31.82
N ARG A 131 27.74 -15.00 30.52
CA ARG A 131 28.46 -16.11 29.84
C ARG A 131 28.01 -16.21 28.38
N ASN A 132 28.98 -16.12 27.47
CA ASN A 132 28.85 -16.34 26.03
C ASN A 132 28.38 -17.77 25.71
N THR A 133 27.16 -17.93 25.16
CA THR A 133 26.73 -19.13 24.41
C THR A 133 25.88 -18.79 23.18
N ALA A 134 26.10 -17.62 22.56
CA ALA A 134 25.31 -17.15 21.40
C ALA A 134 25.83 -17.64 20.03
N THR A 135 26.62 -18.71 19.96
CA THR A 135 27.09 -19.29 18.69
C THR A 135 26.37 -20.58 18.30
N ALA A 136 25.54 -21.17 19.17
CA ALA A 136 24.93 -22.48 18.94
C ALA A 136 23.66 -22.49 18.06
N PHE A 137 23.06 -21.32 17.77
CA PHE A 137 21.80 -21.20 17.02
C PHE A 137 21.85 -20.12 15.94
N THR A 138 22.97 -20.00 15.22
CA THR A 138 23.00 -19.17 14.00
C THR A 138 22.66 -20.04 12.77
N PRO A 139 21.85 -19.55 11.82
CA PRO A 139 21.45 -20.32 10.62
C PRO A 139 22.63 -20.92 9.83
N ASN A 140 23.77 -20.21 9.81
CA ASN A 140 25.01 -20.69 9.20
C ASN A 140 25.61 -21.93 9.89
N ALA A 141 25.47 -22.07 11.21
CA ALA A 141 25.95 -23.24 11.95
C ALA A 141 25.10 -24.50 11.71
N LEU A 142 23.86 -24.32 11.24
CA LEU A 142 22.90 -25.39 10.94
C LEU A 142 22.87 -25.78 9.44
N GLY A 143 23.79 -25.24 8.63
CA GLY A 143 23.94 -25.61 7.21
C GLY A 143 22.90 -25.00 6.28
N TYR A 144 22.10 -24.03 6.73
CA TYR A 144 21.17 -23.30 5.85
C TYR A 144 21.94 -22.34 4.94
N GLN A 145 21.82 -22.54 3.63
CA GLN A 145 22.26 -21.54 2.66
C GLN A 145 21.26 -20.38 2.66
N ILE A 146 21.70 -19.21 3.12
CA ILE A 146 20.94 -17.97 2.99
C ILE A 146 20.97 -17.58 1.50
N PRO A 147 19.82 -17.56 0.79
CA PRO A 147 19.81 -17.12 -0.60
C PRO A 147 20.35 -15.68 -0.73
N LYS A 148 21.10 -15.41 -1.80
CA LYS A 148 21.65 -14.08 -2.09
C LYS A 148 20.51 -13.10 -2.38
N GLN A 149 20.14 -12.38 -1.33
CA GLN A 149 19.19 -11.26 -1.29
C GLN A 149 17.69 -11.63 -1.39
N PRO A 150 16.85 -11.11 -0.49
CA PRO A 150 15.40 -11.11 -0.68
C PRO A 150 15.01 -10.29 -1.92
N LEU A 151 14.17 -10.85 -2.78
CA LEU A 151 13.61 -10.12 -3.93
C LEU A 151 12.85 -8.87 -3.45
N PRO A 152 13.03 -7.70 -4.07
CA PRO A 152 12.31 -6.48 -3.69
C PRO A 152 10.79 -6.69 -3.82
N PRO A 153 9.96 -6.11 -2.95
CA PRO A 153 8.50 -6.23 -3.05
C PRO A 153 7.98 -5.55 -4.32
N ILE A 154 6.89 -6.09 -4.88
CA ILE A 154 6.20 -5.45 -6.02
C ILE A 154 5.67 -4.09 -5.54
N PRO A 155 5.89 -2.99 -6.29
CA PRO A 155 5.42 -1.67 -5.89
C PRO A 155 3.90 -1.60 -5.72
N ASP A 156 3.41 -1.00 -4.64
CA ASP A 156 1.97 -0.79 -4.40
C ASP A 156 1.22 -0.16 -5.59
N PRO A 157 1.76 0.87 -6.28
CA PRO A 157 1.08 1.46 -7.44
C PRO A 157 0.93 0.48 -8.62
N LEU A 158 1.80 -0.51 -8.73
CA LEU A 158 1.72 -1.55 -9.76
C LEU A 158 0.65 -2.60 -9.40
N ILE A 159 0.55 -2.92 -8.11
CA ILE A 159 -0.53 -3.78 -7.59
C ILE A 159 -1.87 -3.08 -7.82
N ASP A 160 -1.97 -1.78 -7.49
CA ASP A 160 -3.14 -0.96 -7.71
C ASP A 160 -3.52 -0.89 -9.21
N ALA A 161 -2.54 -0.82 -10.12
CA ALA A 161 -2.81 -0.88 -11.56
C ALA A 161 -3.46 -2.22 -11.97
N GLY A 162 -2.99 -3.33 -11.42
CA GLY A 162 -3.61 -4.64 -11.59
C GLY A 162 -5.05 -4.71 -11.08
N ILE A 163 -5.31 -4.13 -9.91
CA ILE A 163 -6.65 -4.08 -9.31
C ILE A 163 -7.60 -3.19 -10.12
N ILE A 164 -7.14 -2.00 -10.55
CA ILE A 164 -7.99 -0.99 -11.20
C ILE A 164 -8.25 -1.32 -12.68
N TYR A 165 -7.23 -1.83 -13.39
CA TYR A 165 -7.28 -1.98 -14.84
C TYR A 165 -7.26 -3.43 -15.31
N GLY A 166 -6.84 -4.37 -14.47
CA GLY A 166 -6.54 -5.73 -14.89
C GLY A 166 -7.75 -6.61 -15.19
N ASP A 167 -8.97 -6.19 -14.83
CA ASP A 167 -10.22 -6.86 -15.23
C ASP A 167 -10.71 -6.44 -16.63
N ARG A 168 -9.99 -5.53 -17.30
CA ARG A 168 -10.33 -5.11 -18.66
C ARG A 168 -9.77 -6.10 -19.69
N PRO A 169 -10.48 -6.35 -20.80
CA PRO A 169 -9.99 -7.22 -21.87
C PRO A 169 -8.62 -6.77 -22.41
N GLY A 170 -7.64 -7.66 -22.43
CA GLY A 170 -6.27 -7.39 -22.86
C GLY A 170 -5.38 -6.72 -21.80
N MET A 171 -5.86 -6.57 -20.57
CA MET A 171 -5.13 -6.00 -19.44
C MET A 171 -4.84 -7.02 -18.34
N GLU A 172 -5.16 -8.30 -18.58
CA GLU A 172 -5.04 -9.38 -17.61
C GLU A 172 -3.61 -9.52 -17.11
N GLY A 173 -2.62 -9.23 -17.97
CA GLY A 173 -1.21 -9.19 -17.62
C GLY A 173 -0.87 -8.24 -16.47
N LEU A 174 -1.63 -7.17 -16.23
CA LEU A 174 -1.40 -6.32 -15.06
C LEU A 174 -1.70 -7.02 -13.72
N LYS A 175 -2.53 -8.06 -13.72
CA LYS A 175 -2.79 -8.91 -12.54
C LYS A 175 -1.81 -10.07 -12.43
N GLU A 176 -1.11 -10.38 -13.52
CA GLU A 176 -0.22 -11.51 -13.57
C GLU A 176 1.09 -11.20 -12.85
N TYR A 177 1.44 -12.06 -11.90
CA TYR A 177 2.65 -11.92 -11.10
C TYR A 177 3.92 -11.87 -11.96
N ARG A 178 3.99 -12.63 -13.06
CA ARG A 178 5.12 -12.60 -14.01
C ARG A 178 5.35 -11.22 -14.62
N TRP A 179 4.28 -10.54 -15.01
CA TRP A 179 4.30 -9.21 -15.58
C TRP A 179 4.67 -8.16 -14.54
N GLN A 180 4.06 -8.23 -13.35
CA GLN A 180 4.38 -7.32 -12.25
C GLN A 180 5.86 -7.43 -11.83
N ARG A 181 6.40 -8.66 -11.76
CA ARG A 181 7.81 -8.91 -11.45
C ARG A 181 8.76 -8.45 -12.54
N TRP A 182 8.40 -8.70 -13.79
CA TRP A 182 9.25 -8.30 -14.91
C TRP A 182 9.32 -6.77 -15.05
N MET A 183 8.18 -6.10 -14.93
CA MET A 183 8.10 -4.64 -14.92
C MET A 183 8.76 -4.00 -13.70
N GLU A 184 8.83 -4.69 -12.56
CA GLU A 184 9.57 -4.20 -11.38
C GLU A 184 11.09 -4.20 -11.59
N ARG A 185 11.61 -5.25 -12.27
CA ARG A 185 13.04 -5.48 -12.46
C ARG A 185 13.65 -4.70 -13.61
N MET A 186 12.84 -4.20 -14.54
CA MET A 186 13.36 -3.48 -15.69
C MET A 186 14.02 -2.15 -15.28
N PRO A 187 15.13 -1.75 -15.90
CA PRO A 187 15.76 -0.47 -15.62
C PRO A 187 14.85 0.67 -16.12
N HIS A 188 14.32 1.45 -15.17
CA HIS A 188 13.52 2.63 -15.49
C HIS A 188 14.39 3.89 -15.49
N ARG A 189 14.24 4.75 -16.51
CA ARG A 189 14.82 6.10 -16.48
C ARG A 189 14.17 6.97 -15.40
N ARG A 190 12.85 6.81 -15.22
CA ARG A 190 12.07 7.32 -14.09
C ARG A 190 11.14 6.19 -13.66
N ARG A 191 11.24 5.75 -12.42
CA ARG A 191 10.40 4.65 -11.91
C ARG A 191 8.94 5.14 -11.82
N PRO A 192 7.96 4.43 -12.41
CA PRO A 192 6.56 4.79 -12.27
C PRO A 192 6.15 4.82 -10.80
N GLN A 193 5.46 5.88 -10.40
CA GLN A 193 5.00 6.13 -9.02
C GLN A 193 3.49 6.00 -8.87
N THR A 194 2.73 6.00 -9.98
CA THR A 194 1.26 5.91 -9.95
C THR A 194 0.74 4.71 -10.75
N PRO A 195 -0.48 4.24 -10.46
CA PRO A 195 -1.10 3.15 -11.22
C PRO A 195 -1.23 3.44 -12.72
N GLU A 196 -1.46 4.70 -13.09
CA GLU A 196 -1.61 5.17 -14.47
C GLU A 196 -0.27 5.13 -15.20
N GLU A 197 0.83 5.47 -14.53
CA GLU A 197 2.17 5.36 -15.09
C GLU A 197 2.57 3.90 -15.30
N TRP A 198 2.18 3.00 -14.40
CA TRP A 198 2.37 1.55 -14.57
C TRP A 198 1.50 0.98 -15.68
N LEU A 199 0.24 1.41 -15.80
CA LEU A 199 -0.64 1.06 -16.92
C LEU A 199 -0.04 1.50 -18.26
N SER A 200 0.43 2.75 -18.35
CA SER A 200 1.05 3.30 -19.56
C SER A 200 2.28 2.50 -19.96
N LEU A 201 3.12 2.15 -18.98
CA LEU A 201 4.28 1.29 -19.19
C LEU A 201 3.88 -0.12 -19.67
N TYR A 202 2.86 -0.72 -19.07
CA TYR A 202 2.36 -2.03 -19.49
C TYR A 202 1.82 -2.01 -20.93
N LEU A 203 1.05 -0.97 -21.30
CA LEU A 203 0.52 -0.80 -22.65
C LEU A 203 1.63 -0.69 -23.70
N ASP A 204 2.70 0.02 -23.38
CA ASP A 204 3.87 0.13 -24.26
C ASP A 204 4.62 -1.18 -24.46
N LEU A 205 4.50 -2.12 -23.51
CA LEU A 205 5.32 -3.34 -23.44
C LEU A 205 4.56 -4.61 -23.84
N ARG A 206 3.25 -4.69 -23.59
CA ARG A 206 2.43 -5.89 -23.82
C ARG A 206 2.41 -6.37 -25.28
N ASP A 207 2.57 -5.44 -26.23
CA ASP A 207 2.58 -5.77 -27.66
C ASP A 207 4.00 -6.11 -28.17
N LYS A 208 5.03 -5.97 -27.32
CA LYS A 208 6.45 -6.11 -27.70
C LYS A 208 7.14 -7.26 -26.98
N ILE A 209 6.66 -7.66 -25.80
CA ILE A 209 7.34 -8.58 -24.89
C ILE A 209 6.31 -9.51 -24.25
N ASP A 210 6.65 -10.79 -24.15
CA ASP A 210 5.98 -11.77 -23.29
C ASP A 210 6.96 -12.19 -22.18
N PRO A 211 6.73 -11.81 -20.91
CA PRO A 211 7.69 -12.05 -19.84
C PRO A 211 7.72 -13.53 -19.42
N PRO A 212 8.91 -14.08 -19.14
CA PRO A 212 9.07 -15.46 -18.68
C PRO A 212 8.45 -15.66 -17.29
N GLU A 213 8.09 -16.90 -16.96
CA GLU A 213 7.63 -17.25 -15.62
C GLU A 213 8.72 -16.94 -14.57
N PRO A 214 8.35 -16.32 -13.43
CA PRO A 214 9.31 -16.04 -12.38
C PRO A 214 9.78 -17.34 -11.74
N GLU A 215 11.09 -17.56 -11.70
CA GLU A 215 11.70 -18.62 -10.89
C GLU A 215 11.34 -18.41 -9.41
N GLU A 216 10.79 -19.45 -8.77
CA GLU A 216 10.35 -19.49 -7.36
C GLU A 216 11.48 -19.23 -6.35
#